data_AF-A0A2D8ZYJ0-F1
#
_entry.id   AF-A0A2D8ZYJ0-F1
#
_cell.length_a   1.000
_cell.length_b   1.000
_cell.length_c   1.000
_cell.angle_alpha   90.00
_cell.angle_beta   90.00
_cell.angle_gamma   90.00
#
_symmetry.space_group_name_H-M   'P 1'
#
loop_
_entity.id
_entity.type
_entity.pdbx_description
1 polymer ?
#
loop_
_entity_poly.entity_id
_entity_poly.type
_entity_poly.pdbx_seq_one_letter_code
_entity_poly.pdbx_strand_id
1 'polypeptide(L)' 'MPGAFLGAFIGLVPGMLLVLVLGGGQYGVGLLEVISFIAMSIAAGAGVGALIGGAMAVALVAGQRVLGSFRSKF' A
#
# COMPACT_ATOMS: atom_id res chain seq x y z
N MET A 1 7.38 5.61 -8.10
CA MET A 1 6.51 4.52 -7.63
C MET A 1 5.36 5.08 -6.78
N PRO A 2 4.39 5.80 -7.37
CA PRO A 2 3.35 6.49 -6.59
C PRO A 2 2.46 5.54 -5.79
N GLY A 3 2.12 4.37 -6.35
CA GLY A 3 1.29 3.36 -5.68
C GLY A 3 1.95 2.78 -4.41
N ALA A 4 3.26 2.57 -4.42
CA ALA A 4 4.00 2.09 -3.25
C ALA A 4 4.00 3.12 -2.10
N PHE A 5 4.16 4.41 -2.43
CA PHE A 5 4.10 5.50 -1.45
C PHE A 5 2.71 5.65 -0.83
N LEU A 6 1.66 5.63 -1.66
CA LEU A 6 0.28 5.65 -1.17
C LEU A 6 -0.04 4.41 -0.31
N GLY A 7 0.40 3.24 -0.76
CA GLY A 7 0.25 2.00 0.00
C GLY A 7 0.95 2.04 1.36
N ALA A 8 2.18 2.54 1.41
CA ALA A 8 2.95 2.72 2.64
C ALA A 8 2.21 3.63 3.64
N PHE A 9 1.65 4.73 3.14
CA PHE A 9 0.90 5.70 3.94
C PHE A 9 -0.41 5.11 4.50
N ILE A 10 -1.12 4.33 3.68
CA ILE A 10 -2.33 3.61 4.08
C ILE A 10 -1.99 2.53 5.11
N GLY A 11 -0.90 1.79 4.92
CA GLY A 11 -0.42 0.76 5.85
C GLY A 11 0.01 1.29 7.22
N LEU A 12 0.34 2.58 7.31
CA LEU A 12 0.67 3.26 8.57
C LEU A 12 -0.53 3.30 9.53
N VAL A 13 -1.75 3.53 9.01
CA VAL A 13 -2.98 3.67 9.82
C VAL A 13 -3.30 2.42 10.65
N PRO A 14 -3.38 1.19 10.09
CA PRO A 14 -3.57 -0.02 10.89
C PRO A 14 -2.38 -0.28 11.82
N GLY A 15 -1.16 0.08 11.41
CA GLY A 15 0.02 0.03 12.27
C GLY A 15 -0.15 0.87 13.54
N MET A 16 -0.63 2.11 13.45
CA MET A 16 -0.87 2.96 14.62
C MET A 16 -2.05 2.49 15.47
N LEU A 17 -3.13 2.01 14.84
CA LEU A 17 -4.30 1.49 15.56
C LEU A 17 -3.93 0.26 16.42
N LEU A 18 -3.09 -0.63 15.89
CA LEU A 18 -2.60 -1.78 16.65
C LEU A 18 -1.72 -1.36 17.83
N VAL A 19 -0.89 -0.33 17.66
CA VAL A 19 -0.08 0.22 18.75
C VAL A 19 -0.95 0.83 19.85
N LEU A 20 -2.05 1.51 19.49
CA LEU A 20 -3.02 2.04 20.45
C LEU A 20 -3.75 0.91 21.21
N VAL A 21 -4.13 -0.18 20.53
CA VAL A 21 -4.78 -1.34 21.15
C VAL A 21 -3.83 -2.11 22.06
N LEU A 22 -2.60 -2.36 21.60
CA LEU A 22 -1.57 -3.09 22.33
C LEU A 22 -1.00 -2.29 23.51
N GLY A 23 -0.78 -0.99 23.33
CA GLY A 23 -0.30 -0.09 24.39
C GLY A 23 -1.39 0.36 25.38
N GLY A 24 -2.67 0.28 24.98
CA GLY A 24 -3.81 0.57 25.85
C GLY A 24 -4.23 -0.61 26.75
N GLY A 25 -3.87 -1.84 26.37
CA GLY A 25 -4.01 -3.00 27.24
C GLY A 25 -2.79 -3.15 28.15
N GLN A 26 -2.95 -3.82 29.31
CA GLN A 26 -1.83 -4.21 30.19
C GLN A 26 -0.85 -5.23 29.55
N TYR A 27 -0.80 -5.29 28.22
CA TYR A 27 0.21 -6.04 27.51
C TYR A 27 1.52 -5.27 27.62
N GLY A 28 2.49 -5.83 28.34
CA GLY A 28 3.86 -5.32 28.42
C GLY A 28 4.57 -5.47 27.08
N VAL A 29 4.08 -4.79 26.05
CA VAL A 29 4.65 -4.81 24.70
C VAL A 29 5.84 -3.86 24.68
N GLY A 30 6.99 -4.39 24.27
CA GLY A 30 8.22 -3.63 24.22
C GLY A 30 8.17 -2.55 23.14
N LEU A 31 8.85 -1.43 23.37
CA LEU A 31 8.98 -0.32 22.40
C LEU A 31 9.57 -0.82 21.06
N LEU A 32 10.41 -1.85 21.11
CA LEU A 32 10.97 -2.51 19.92
C LEU A 32 9.89 -3.23 19.09
N GLU A 33 8.99 -3.97 19.73
CA GLU A 33 7.90 -4.69 19.05
C GLU A 33 6.95 -3.71 18.36
N VAL A 34 6.65 -2.59 19.03
CA VAL A 34 5.86 -1.48 18.46
C VAL A 34 6.49 -0.94 17.18
N ILE A 35 7.79 -0.63 17.20
CA ILE A 35 8.51 -0.11 16.03
C ILE A 35 8.55 -1.16 14.91
N SER A 36 8.84 -2.42 15.24
CA SER A 36 8.84 -3.52 14.27
C SER A 36 7.47 -3.68 13.61
N PHE A 37 6.39 -3.53 14.36
CA PHE A 37 5.03 -3.64 13.83
C PHE A 37 4.65 -2.50 12.89
N ILE A 38 5.02 -1.26 13.25
CA ILE A 38 4.84 -0.09 12.40
C ILE A 38 5.62 -0.29 11.09
N ALA A 39 6.89 -0.68 11.18
CA ALA A 39 7.73 -0.93 10.01
C ALA A 39 7.15 -2.04 9.12
N MET A 40 6.68 -3.14 9.71
CA MET A 40 6.03 -4.24 9.00
C MET A 40 4.74 -3.79 8.30
N SER A 41 3.92 -2.97 8.97
CA SER A 41 2.65 -2.47 8.39
C SER A 41 2.89 -1.50 7.23
N ILE A 42 3.91 -0.64 7.36
CA ILE A 42 4.35 0.24 6.27
C ILE A 42 4.85 -0.59 5.09
N ALA A 43 5.68 -1.61 5.35
CA ALA A 43 6.21 -2.48 4.29
C ALA A 43 5.10 -3.27 3.58
N ALA A 44 4.16 -3.83 4.34
CA ALA A 44 3.01 -4.54 3.79
C ALA A 44 2.12 -3.61 2.95
N GLY A 45 1.81 -2.42 3.49
CA GLY A 45 1.07 -1.39 2.76
C GLY A 45 1.79 -0.98 1.47
N ALA A 46 3.10 -0.75 1.53
CA ALA A 46 3.92 -0.38 0.38
C ALA A 46 3.89 -1.47 -0.71
N GLY A 47 4.03 -2.73 -0.31
CA GLY A 47 3.97 -3.89 -1.21
C GLY A 47 2.62 -3.99 -1.93
N VAL A 48 1.52 -3.91 -1.18
CA VAL A 48 0.15 -3.97 -1.75
C VAL A 48 -0.11 -2.77 -2.66
N GLY A 49 0.26 -1.57 -2.24
CA GLY A 49 0.10 -0.36 -3.06
C GLY A 49 0.94 -0.37 -4.33
N ALA A 50 2.15 -0.95 -4.28
CA ALA A 50 2.99 -1.14 -5.47
C ALA A 50 2.33 -2.10 -6.47
N LEU A 51 1.78 -3.21 -5.99
CA LEU A 51 1.05 -4.19 -6.81
C LEU A 51 -0.16 -3.56 -7.49
N ILE A 52 -1.00 -2.86 -6.74
CA ILE A 52 -2.21 -2.21 -7.26
C ILE A 52 -1.83 -1.11 -8.26
N GLY A 53 -0.85 -0.26 -7.91
CA GLY A 53 -0.37 0.81 -8.79
C GLY A 53 0.23 0.25 -10.09
N GLY A 54 0.97 -0.85 -10.02
CA GLY A 54 1.50 -1.56 -11.19
C GLY A 54 0.39 -2.13 -12.06
N ALA A 55 -0.59 -2.80 -11.47
CA ALA A 55 -1.74 -3.35 -12.19
C ALA A 55 -2.55 -2.26 -12.91
N MET A 56 -2.79 -1.11 -12.27
CA MET A 56 -3.46 0.02 -12.90
C MET A 56 -2.65 0.62 -14.06
N ALA A 57 -1.33 0.73 -13.93
CA ALA A 57 -0.49 1.22 -15.02
C ALA A 57 -0.56 0.29 -16.25
N VAL A 58 -0.54 -1.03 -16.04
CA VAL A 58 -0.71 -2.01 -17.12
C VAL A 58 -2.09 -1.90 -17.76
N ALA A 59 -3.15 -1.78 -16.96
CA ALA A 59 -4.51 -1.62 -17.46
C ALA A 59 -4.69 -0.33 -18.29
N LEU A 60 -4.11 0.78 -17.84
CA LEU A 60 -4.10 2.06 -18.57
C LEU A 60 -3.38 1.93 -19.92
N VAL A 61 -2.20 1.31 -19.94
CA VAL A 61 -1.43 1.12 -21.18
C VAL A 61 -2.19 0.20 -22.15
N ALA A 62 -2.80 -0.88 -21.65
CA ALA A 62 -3.63 -1.76 -22.47
C ALA A 62 -4.86 -1.02 -23.04
N GLY A 63 -5.55 -0.23 -22.21
CA GLY A 63 -6.69 0.59 -22.64
C GLY A 63 -6.30 1.61 -23.72
N GLN A 64 -5.16 2.30 -23.56
CA GLN A 64 -4.65 3.24 -24.56
C GLN A 64 -4.33 2.56 -25.89
N ARG A 65 -3.74 1.36 -25.86
CA ARG A 65 -3.45 0.59 -27.09
C ARG A 65 -4.72 0.19 -27.82
N VAL A 66 -5.74 -0.25 -27.09
CA VAL A 66 -7.04 -0.61 -27.65
C VAL A 66 -7.71 0.62 -28.28
N LEU A 67 -7.76 1.74 -27.55
CA LEU A 67 -8.37 2.98 -28.03
C LEU A 67 -7.63 3.55 -29.26
N GLY A 68 -6.30 3.49 -29.26
CA GLY A 68 -5.48 3.88 -30.42
C GLY A 68 -5.72 2.99 -31.64
N SER A 69 -5.92 1.69 -31.43
CA SER A 69 -6.24 0.73 -32.50
C SER A 69 -7.62 0.97 -33.11
N PHE A 70 -8.59 1.45 -32.31
CA PHE A 70 -9.88 1.89 -32.85
C PHE A 70 -9.73 3.19 -33.64
N ARG A 71 -8.97 4.16 -33.13
CA ARG A 71 -8.74 5.45 -33.81
C ARG A 71 -8.00 5.31 -35.14
N SER A 72 -7.12 4.33 -35.31
CA SER A 72 -6.40 4.12 -36.59
C SER A 72 -7.21 3.36 -37.65
N LYS A 73 -8.39 2.84 -37.30
CA LYS A 73 -9.28 2.08 -38.20
C LYS A 73 -10.42 2.91 -38.78
N PHE A 74 -10.62 4.13 -38.27
CA PHE A 74 -11.52 5.15 -38.82
C PHE A 74 -10.70 6.22 -39.53
#